data_AF-A0A5M8PDE4-F1
#
_entry.id   AF-A0A5M8PDE4-F1
#
_cell.length_a   1.000
_cell.length_b   1.000
_cell.length_c   1.000
_cell.angle_alpha   90.00
_cell.angle_beta   90.00
_cell.angle_gamma   90.00
#
_symmetry.space_group_name_H-M   'P 1'
#
loop_
_entity.id
_entity.type
_entity.pdbx_description
1 polymer ?
#
loop_
_entity_poly.entity_id
_entity_poly.type
_entity_poly.pdbx_seq_one_letter_code
_entity_poly.pdbx_strand_id
1 'polypeptide(L)'
;MTLAVRGVVELFRLVKCEGQLHQKTLAFSILHDNKVVRIFGHYPIIDRDKTTFYRHLIKKFDFTSEEGKDKWTAYRFTKNIYNIWMPDHHKLICSAIDKIPEDVNFGVSLGNSSTSIASADNKSEWPDLQEITASAPSSQDNVGFKKLRLPPKVMLQKENNQQKEQINRQVKWVYRLTEQNKELKDWLKQEREQSKQEFDRLKEAINLLKQQNSPIA
;
A
#
# COMPACT_ATOMS: atom_id res chain seq x y z
N MET A 1 -0.96 11.58 -1.86
CA MET A 1 -0.24 12.06 -0.67
C MET A 1 -0.41 13.55 -0.42
N THR A 2 -0.45 14.41 -1.46
CA THR A 2 -0.62 15.87 -1.30
C THR A 2 -1.81 16.28 -0.42
N LEU A 3 -2.99 15.66 -0.58
CA LEU A 3 -4.16 15.98 0.25
C LEU A 3 -3.94 15.67 1.74
N ALA A 4 -3.29 14.54 2.07
CA ALA A 4 -2.98 14.18 3.45
C ALA A 4 -1.96 15.16 4.06
N VAL A 5 -0.89 15.47 3.32
CA VAL A 5 0.12 16.47 3.74
C VAL A 5 -0.52 17.84 3.94
N ARG A 6 -1.44 18.23 3.04
CA ARG A 6 -2.20 19.47 3.14
C ARG A 6 -3.06 19.51 4.42
N GLY A 7 -3.79 18.44 4.73
CA GLY A 7 -4.59 18.37 5.95
C GLY A 7 -3.76 18.55 7.22
N VAL A 8 -2.56 17.94 7.28
CA VAL A 8 -1.64 18.15 8.42
C VAL A 8 -1.15 19.60 8.48
N VAL A 9 -0.84 20.23 7.35
CA VAL A 9 -0.44 21.64 7.33
C VAL A 9 -1.58 22.57 7.77
N GLU A 10 -2.80 22.32 7.31
CA GLU A 10 -3.98 23.10 7.69
C GLU A 10 -4.25 22.98 9.20
N LEU A 11 -4.15 21.78 9.77
CA LEU A 11 -4.20 21.58 11.22
C LEU A 11 -3.17 22.43 11.96
N PHE A 12 -1.91 22.43 11.51
CA PHE A 12 -0.85 23.19 12.16
C PHE A 12 -1.00 24.71 11.99
N ARG A 13 -1.61 25.17 10.88
CA ARG A 13 -1.96 26.58 10.68
C ARG A 13 -3.05 27.04 11.65
N LEU A 14 -4.04 26.20 11.93
CA LEU A 14 -5.09 26.52 12.91
C LEU A 14 -4.49 26.86 14.29
N VAL A 15 -3.42 26.17 14.68
CA VAL A 15 -2.71 26.38 15.94
C VAL A 15 -1.45 27.25 15.81
N LYS A 16 -1.28 27.96 14.68
CA LYS A 16 -0.16 28.89 14.40
C LYS A 16 1.24 28.29 14.61
N CYS A 17 1.40 27.01 14.29
CA CYS A 17 2.63 26.23 14.46
C CYS A 17 3.16 25.65 13.14
N GLU A 18 2.68 26.12 11.99
CA GLU A 18 2.98 25.57 10.67
C GLU A 18 4.48 25.62 10.30
N GLY A 19 5.25 26.57 10.87
CA GLY A 19 6.70 26.64 10.69
C GLY A 19 7.44 25.35 11.07
N GLN A 20 6.91 24.56 12.01
CA GLN A 20 7.49 23.26 12.41
C GLN A 20 7.44 22.20 11.30
N LEU A 21 6.59 22.40 10.30
CA LEU A 21 6.40 21.47 9.19
C LEU A 21 7.22 21.83 7.95
N HIS A 22 7.83 23.04 7.92
CA HIS A 22 8.58 23.51 6.77
C HIS A 22 9.71 22.53 6.41
N GLN A 23 9.70 22.02 5.18
CA GLN A 23 10.64 21.01 4.66
C GLN A 23 10.68 19.68 5.43
N LYS A 24 9.74 19.44 6.35
CA LYS A 24 9.63 18.17 7.08
C LYS A 24 8.86 17.16 6.25
N THR A 25 9.37 15.94 6.15
CA THR A 25 8.64 14.84 5.51
C THR A 25 7.44 14.44 6.36
N LEU A 26 6.24 14.61 5.82
CA LEU A 26 4.96 14.32 6.49
C LEU A 26 4.26 13.09 5.93
N ALA A 27 4.71 12.56 4.80
CA ALA A 27 4.15 11.34 4.26
C ALA A 27 5.12 10.64 3.30
N PHE A 28 4.88 9.37 3.02
CA PHE A 28 5.65 8.59 2.08
C PHE A 28 4.76 7.99 1.00
N SER A 29 5.30 7.78 -0.19
CA SER A 29 4.66 6.96 -1.23
C SER A 29 5.65 6.00 -1.85
N ILE A 30 5.19 4.79 -2.14
CA ILE A 30 5.97 3.76 -2.82
C ILE A 30 5.28 3.49 -4.15
N LEU A 31 5.97 3.80 -5.25
CA LEU A 31 5.55 3.45 -6.60
C LEU A 31 6.36 2.23 -7.04
N HIS A 32 5.73 1.27 -7.71
CA HIS A 32 6.41 0.10 -8.20
C HIS A 32 5.83 -0.36 -9.55
N ASP A 33 6.67 -1.04 -10.31
CA ASP A 33 6.27 -1.87 -11.45
C ASP A 33 6.76 -3.30 -11.22
N ASN A 34 6.83 -4.11 -12.28
CA ASN A 34 7.26 -5.50 -12.19
C ASN A 34 8.76 -5.69 -11.87
N LYS A 35 9.56 -4.61 -11.84
CA LYS A 35 11.01 -4.68 -11.62
C LYS A 35 11.54 -3.60 -10.69
N VAL A 36 11.01 -2.38 -10.79
CA VAL A 36 11.56 -1.19 -10.13
C VAL A 36 10.62 -0.69 -9.05
N VAL A 37 11.19 -0.32 -7.91
CA VAL A 37 10.52 0.42 -6.84
C VAL A 37 11.11 1.83 -6.74
N ARG A 38 10.25 2.83 -6.53
CA ARG A 38 10.61 4.22 -6.22
C ARG A 38 9.91 4.65 -4.93
N ILE A 39 10.69 5.07 -3.96
CA ILE A 39 10.21 5.55 -2.66
C ILE A 39 10.37 7.07 -2.63
N PHE A 40 9.29 7.77 -2.28
CA PHE A 40 9.28 9.23 -2.15
C PHE A 40 8.88 9.67 -0.76
N GLY A 41 9.50 10.73 -0.26
CA GLY A 41 9.04 11.51 0.89
C GLY A 41 8.32 12.76 0.41
N HIS A 42 7.17 13.08 1.01
CA HIS A 42 6.35 14.24 0.70
C HIS A 42 6.46 15.28 1.81
N TYR A 43 6.72 16.52 1.43
CA TYR A 43 6.96 17.61 2.37
C TYR A 43 6.35 18.93 1.84
N PRO A 44 5.94 19.83 2.74
CA PRO A 44 5.52 21.17 2.38
C PRO A 44 6.70 22.15 2.39
N ILE A 45 6.65 23.14 1.51
CA ILE A 45 7.40 24.40 1.65
C ILE A 45 6.37 25.46 2.02
N ILE A 46 6.53 26.03 3.20
CA ILE A 46 5.64 27.01 3.81
C ILE A 46 6.35 28.36 3.79
N ASP A 47 5.75 29.33 3.10
CA ASP A 47 6.20 30.72 3.04
C ASP A 47 5.01 31.61 3.36
N ARG A 48 4.96 32.09 4.61
CA ARG A 48 3.82 32.84 5.17
C ARG A 48 2.50 32.10 4.91
N ASP A 49 1.59 32.73 4.19
CA ASP A 49 0.26 32.21 3.86
C ASP A 49 0.27 31.20 2.72
N LYS A 50 1.36 31.09 1.95
CA LYS A 50 1.46 30.16 0.82
C LYS A 50 2.12 28.84 1.26
N THR A 51 1.47 27.73 0.91
CA THR A 51 2.06 26.39 1.04
C THR A 51 2.13 25.75 -0.34
N THR A 52 3.30 25.19 -0.67
CA THR A 52 3.50 24.35 -1.85
C THR A 52 3.96 22.97 -1.42
N PHE A 53 3.58 21.93 -2.16
CA PHE A 53 3.82 20.54 -1.76
C PHE A 53 4.72 19.87 -2.78
N TYR A 54 5.78 19.23 -2.29
CA TYR A 54 6.76 18.55 -3.12
C TYR A 54 6.94 17.11 -2.68
N ARG A 55 7.59 16.34 -3.56
CA ARG A 55 8.09 15.01 -3.24
C ARG A 55 9.57 14.94 -3.60
N HIS A 56 10.37 14.32 -2.73
CA HIS A 56 11.76 13.98 -3.04
C HIS A 56 11.90 12.48 -3.22
N LEU A 57 12.68 12.05 -4.22
CA LEU A 57 13.02 10.64 -4.39
C LEU A 57 14.00 10.24 -3.28
N ILE A 58 13.59 9.31 -2.41
CA ILE A 58 14.44 8.74 -1.35
C ILE A 58 15.32 7.65 -1.92
N LYS A 59 14.72 6.71 -2.65
CA LYS A 59 15.43 5.58 -3.23
C LYS A 59 14.71 5.05 -4.46
N LYS A 60 15.48 4.63 -5.46
CA LYS A 60 15.04 3.87 -6.64
C LYS A 60 15.91 2.63 -6.74
N PHE A 61 15.32 1.46 -6.95
CA PHE A 61 16.06 0.20 -7.09
C PHE A 61 15.28 -0.81 -7.93
N ASP A 62 16.00 -1.73 -8.57
CA ASP A 62 15.44 -2.87 -9.31
C ASP A 62 15.52 -4.12 -8.41
N PHE A 63 14.38 -4.64 -7.99
CA PHE A 63 14.30 -5.79 -7.07
C PHE A 63 14.46 -7.15 -7.78
N THR A 64 14.56 -7.16 -9.11
CA THR A 64 14.84 -8.34 -9.93
C THR A 64 16.32 -8.46 -10.30
N SER A 65 17.08 -7.38 -10.14
CA SER A 65 18.53 -7.34 -10.35
C SER A 65 19.31 -7.98 -9.19
N GLU A 66 20.60 -8.31 -9.42
CA GLU A 66 21.54 -8.81 -8.40
C GLU A 66 20.97 -9.96 -7.55
N GLU A 67 20.34 -10.94 -8.19
CA GLU A 67 19.74 -12.12 -7.52
C GLU A 67 18.69 -11.74 -6.44
N GLY A 68 18.05 -10.58 -6.57
CA GLY A 68 17.02 -10.13 -5.64
C GLY A 68 17.55 -9.59 -4.32
N LYS A 69 18.80 -9.12 -4.27
CA LYS A 69 19.43 -8.49 -3.10
C LYS A 69 18.54 -7.41 -2.44
N ASP A 70 17.86 -6.60 -3.25
CA ASP A 70 16.98 -5.51 -2.78
C ASP A 70 15.50 -5.91 -2.62
N LYS A 71 15.16 -7.20 -2.78
CA LYS A 71 13.77 -7.70 -2.75
C LYS A 71 12.98 -7.30 -1.51
N TRP A 72 13.66 -7.22 -0.36
CA TRP A 72 13.02 -6.89 0.92
C TRP A 72 13.12 -5.41 1.30
N THR A 73 13.74 -4.57 0.47
CA THR A 73 14.02 -3.17 0.81
C THR A 73 12.73 -2.37 1.01
N ALA A 74 11.75 -2.49 0.12
CA ALA A 74 10.45 -1.81 0.27
C ALA A 74 9.70 -2.28 1.53
N TYR A 75 9.68 -3.58 1.78
CA TYR A 75 9.04 -4.16 2.96
C TYR A 75 9.65 -3.64 4.27
N ARG A 76 10.98 -3.68 4.39
CA ARG A 76 11.70 -3.16 5.57
C ARG A 76 11.46 -1.68 5.76
N PHE A 77 11.47 -0.89 4.68
CA PHE A 77 11.16 0.53 4.73
C PHE A 77 9.74 0.79 5.26
N THR A 78 8.73 0.12 4.71
CA THR A 78 7.34 0.25 5.19
C THR A 78 7.21 -0.16 6.65
N LYS A 79 7.84 -1.27 7.07
CA LYS A 79 7.82 -1.71 8.47
C LYS A 79 8.44 -0.64 9.40
N ASN A 80 9.55 -0.03 8.98
CA ASN A 80 10.19 1.03 9.75
C ASN A 80 9.34 2.30 9.82
N ILE A 81 8.58 2.64 8.76
CA ILE A 81 7.60 3.73 8.82
C ILE A 81 6.63 3.47 9.98
N TYR A 82 6.00 2.30 10.04
CA TYR A 82 5.01 2.01 11.08
C TYR A 82 5.62 1.87 12.48
N ASN A 83 6.79 1.25 12.59
CA ASN A 83 7.39 0.94 13.88
C ASN A 83 8.14 2.13 14.51
N ILE A 84 8.67 3.04 13.70
CA ILE A 84 9.58 4.09 14.15
C ILE A 84 8.99 5.47 13.87
N TRP A 85 8.67 5.77 12.62
CA TRP A 85 8.27 7.13 12.22
C TRP A 85 6.81 7.46 12.56
N MET A 86 5.89 6.52 12.37
CA MET A 86 4.45 6.72 12.56
C MET A 86 4.09 7.07 14.01
N PRO A 87 4.67 6.45 15.06
CA PRO A 87 4.40 6.84 16.44
C PRO A 87 4.76 8.30 16.72
N ASP A 88 5.90 8.78 16.22
CA ASP A 88 6.32 10.17 16.41
C ASP A 88 5.47 11.14 15.58
N HIS A 89 5.08 10.75 14.37
CA HIS A 89 4.17 11.54 13.55
C HIS A 89 2.76 11.63 14.16
N HIS A 90 2.26 10.55 14.75
CA HIS A 90 1.00 10.51 15.47
C HIS A 90 1.03 11.44 16.70
N LYS A 91 2.08 11.36 17.52
CA LYS A 91 2.27 12.28 18.67
C LYS A 91 2.32 13.74 18.24
N LEU A 92 2.99 14.03 17.12
CA LEU A 92 3.05 15.37 16.54
C LEU A 92 1.65 15.88 16.17
N ILE A 93 0.83 15.05 15.54
CA ILE A 93 -0.56 15.39 15.19
C ILE A 93 -1.42 15.58 16.45
N CYS A 94 -1.36 14.66 17.42
CA CYS A 94 -2.10 14.80 18.68
C CYS A 94 -1.72 16.09 19.40
N SER A 95 -0.43 16.42 19.48
CA SER A 95 0.03 17.66 20.11
C SER A 95 -0.51 18.92 19.44
N ALA A 96 -0.80 18.89 18.14
CA ALA A 96 -1.47 19.99 17.46
C ALA A 96 -2.98 19.99 17.75
N ILE A 97 -3.62 18.82 17.79
CA ILE A 97 -5.05 18.68 18.15
C ILE A 97 -5.33 19.20 19.56
N ASP A 98 -4.48 18.84 20.53
CA ASP A 98 -4.64 19.26 21.93
C ASP A 98 -4.51 20.78 22.14
N LYS A 99 -4.01 21.51 21.12
CA LYS A 99 -3.86 22.98 21.14
C LYS A 99 -4.97 23.70 20.36
N ILE A 100 -5.93 22.97 19.79
CA ILE A 100 -7.06 23.57 19.10
C ILE A 100 -7.94 24.29 20.12
N PRO A 101 -8.24 25.59 19.94
CA PRO A 101 -9.17 26.31 20.79
C PRO A 101 -10.59 25.70 20.75
N GLU A 102 -11.28 25.68 21.89
CA GLU A 102 -12.61 25.07 22.02
C GLU A 102 -13.69 25.74 21.15
N ASP A 103 -13.48 27.00 20.74
CA ASP A 103 -14.39 27.81 19.93
C ASP A 103 -14.18 27.66 18.42
N VAL A 104 -13.27 26.79 17.97
CA VAL A 104 -13.04 26.55 16.54
C VAL A 104 -14.22 25.81 15.91
N ASN A 105 -14.98 26.52 15.07
CA ASN A 105 -16.00 25.93 14.22
C ASN A 105 -15.39 25.34 12.95
N PHE A 106 -15.33 24.00 12.85
CA PHE A 106 -14.85 23.29 11.66
C PHE A 106 -15.83 23.31 10.49
N GLY A 107 -17.01 23.92 10.65
CA GLY A 107 -17.88 24.35 9.57
C GLY A 107 -17.99 23.37 8.40
N VAL A 108 -18.41 22.13 8.66
CA VAL A 108 -18.96 21.33 7.56
C VAL A 108 -20.34 21.91 7.32
N SER A 109 -20.45 22.83 6.35
CA SER A 109 -21.75 23.11 5.76
C SER A 109 -22.19 21.83 5.06
N LEU A 110 -22.84 20.95 5.82
CA LEU A 110 -23.72 19.97 5.25
C LEU A 110 -24.87 20.80 4.70
N GLY A 111 -24.67 21.33 3.50
CA GLY A 111 -25.72 21.94 2.72
C GLY A 111 -26.83 20.89 2.67
N ASN A 112 -27.85 21.16 3.46
CA ASN A 112 -29.20 20.65 3.39
C ASN A 112 -29.72 20.92 1.98
N SER A 113 -29.21 20.16 1.00
CA SER A 113 -29.96 19.86 -0.22
C SER A 113 -31.02 18.83 0.14
N SER A 114 -31.96 19.25 0.99
CA SER A 114 -33.35 18.83 0.88
C SER A 114 -33.90 19.51 -0.38
N THR A 115 -33.36 19.14 -1.54
CA THR A 115 -33.94 19.54 -2.81
C THR A 115 -34.91 18.43 -3.18
N SER A 116 -36.18 18.76 -2.98
CA SER A 116 -37.35 18.03 -3.42
C SER A 116 -37.09 17.29 -4.72
N ILE A 117 -37.14 15.95 -4.69
CA ILE A 117 -37.27 15.15 -5.90
C ILE A 117 -38.72 15.32 -6.36
N ALA A 118 -38.98 16.45 -7.00
CA ALA A 118 -40.15 16.64 -7.84
C ALA A 118 -39.79 16.13 -9.23
N SER A 119 -40.57 15.16 -9.68
CA SER A 119 -40.52 14.51 -10.98
C SER A 119 -40.51 15.53 -12.12
N ALA A 120 -39.53 15.43 -13.00
CA ALA A 120 -39.61 16.00 -14.34
C ALA A 120 -38.89 15.06 -15.30
N ASP A 121 -39.69 14.34 -16.09
CA ASP A 121 -39.28 13.73 -17.34
C ASP A 121 -38.62 14.79 -18.24
N ASN A 122 -37.39 14.57 -18.67
CA ASN A 122 -37.00 14.81 -20.06
C ASN A 122 -35.67 14.18 -20.43
N LYS A 123 -35.68 13.59 -21.64
CA LYS A 123 -34.63 12.81 -22.30
C LYS A 123 -33.36 13.63 -22.52
N SER A 124 -32.20 13.07 -22.16
CA SER A 124 -30.89 13.57 -22.56
C SER A 124 -30.30 12.73 -23.70
N GLU A 125 -30.21 13.37 -24.86
CA GLU A 125 -29.54 12.95 -26.09
C GLU A 125 -28.07 13.37 -25.98
N TRP A 126 -27.13 12.42 -26.17
CA TRP A 126 -25.70 12.72 -26.21
C TRP A 126 -25.24 12.87 -27.67
N PRO A 127 -24.45 13.89 -28.02
CA PRO A 127 -24.03 14.14 -29.38
C PRO A 127 -22.90 13.21 -29.85
N ASP A 128 -22.95 12.94 -31.15
CA ASP A 128 -22.08 12.12 -32.00
C ASP A 128 -20.61 12.62 -32.00
N LEU A 129 -19.65 11.69 -31.89
CA LEU A 129 -18.22 11.96 -32.09
C LEU A 129 -17.73 11.10 -33.28
N GLN A 130 -17.63 11.73 -34.44
CA GLN A 130 -17.07 11.13 -35.65
C GLN A 130 -15.53 11.02 -35.58
N GLU A 131 -15.08 9.80 -35.83
CA GLU A 131 -13.91 9.35 -36.62
C GLU A 131 -12.54 10.03 -36.47
N ILE A 132 -11.60 9.28 -35.90
CA ILE A 132 -10.17 9.36 -36.24
C ILE A 132 -9.83 8.11 -37.06
N THR A 133 -9.59 8.31 -38.35
CA THR A 133 -9.09 7.30 -39.28
C THR A 133 -7.62 6.98 -39.00
N ALA A 134 -7.31 5.72 -38.68
CA ALA A 134 -5.93 5.21 -38.68
C ALA A 134 -5.74 4.25 -39.86
N SER A 135 -4.76 4.58 -40.70
CA SER A 135 -4.36 3.90 -41.92
C SER A 135 -3.99 2.42 -41.70
N ALA A 136 -4.45 1.56 -42.62
CA ALA A 136 -4.10 0.15 -42.71
C ALA A 136 -2.74 -0.09 -43.39
N PRO A 137 -2.04 -1.20 -43.09
CA PRO A 137 -1.21 -1.88 -44.07
C PRO A 137 -2.00 -3.00 -44.76
N SER A 138 -1.72 -3.15 -46.04
CA SER A 138 -2.36 -4.01 -47.03
C SER A 138 -1.95 -5.48 -46.97
N SER A 139 -2.87 -6.32 -47.46
CA SER A 139 -2.66 -7.61 -48.16
C SER A 139 -2.34 -8.84 -47.30
N GLN A 140 -3.27 -9.80 -47.27
CA GLN A 140 -3.27 -10.94 -48.19
C GLN A 140 -4.49 -11.83 -47.91
N ASP A 141 -5.11 -12.29 -49.00
CA ASP A 141 -6.25 -13.20 -49.01
C ASP A 141 -5.96 -14.50 -48.25
N ASN A 142 -6.86 -14.88 -47.36
CA ASN A 142 -7.02 -16.27 -46.99
C ASN A 142 -8.50 -16.57 -46.80
N VAL A 143 -9.04 -17.37 -47.72
CA VAL A 143 -10.38 -17.94 -47.67
C VAL A 143 -10.43 -18.91 -46.49
N GLY A 144 -10.69 -18.37 -45.30
CA GLY A 144 -10.92 -19.10 -44.07
C GLY A 144 -12.34 -18.82 -43.60
N PHE A 145 -13.14 -19.87 -43.41
CA PHE A 145 -14.47 -19.83 -42.83
C PHE A 145 -14.59 -18.72 -41.78
N LYS A 146 -15.44 -17.71 -42.05
CA LYS A 146 -15.77 -16.68 -41.06
C LYS A 146 -16.33 -17.39 -39.85
N LYS A 147 -15.54 -17.46 -38.77
CA LYS A 147 -15.95 -18.03 -37.50
C LYS A 147 -17.30 -17.41 -37.12
N LEU A 148 -18.34 -18.22 -37.02
CA LEU A 148 -19.68 -17.74 -36.63
C LEU A 148 -19.51 -16.95 -35.33
N ARG A 149 -19.78 -15.63 -35.39
CA ARG A 149 -19.81 -14.81 -34.18
C ARG A 149 -21.00 -15.27 -33.37
N LEU A 150 -20.72 -15.83 -32.20
CA LEU A 150 -21.76 -16.23 -31.24
C LEU A 150 -22.57 -14.99 -30.83
N PRO A 151 -23.88 -15.14 -30.54
CA PRO A 151 -24.69 -14.05 -30.05
C PRO A 151 -24.03 -13.38 -28.82
N PRO A 152 -24.11 -12.04 -28.68
CA PRO A 152 -23.44 -11.31 -27.60
C PRO A 152 -23.67 -11.90 -26.20
N LYS A 153 -24.89 -12.38 -25.92
CA LYS A 153 -25.25 -13.03 -24.65
C LYS A 153 -24.43 -14.31 -24.37
N VAL A 154 -24.13 -15.09 -25.40
CA VAL A 154 -23.35 -16.34 -25.29
C VAL A 154 -21.86 -16.03 -25.10
N MET A 155 -21.34 -14.99 -25.75
CA MET A 155 -19.96 -14.54 -25.53
C MET A 155 -19.76 -14.01 -24.11
N LEU A 156 -20.66 -13.16 -23.62
CA LEU A 156 -20.65 -12.66 -22.24
C LEU A 156 -20.74 -13.80 -21.22
N GLN A 157 -21.56 -14.82 -21.48
CA GLN A 157 -21.67 -15.96 -20.59
C GLN A 157 -20.41 -16.84 -20.59
N LYS A 158 -19.77 -17.01 -21.75
CA LYS A 158 -18.49 -17.71 -21.86
C LYS A 158 -17.37 -16.94 -21.15
N GLU A 159 -17.29 -15.63 -21.30
CA GLU A 159 -16.34 -14.77 -20.61
C GLU A 159 -16.55 -14.81 -19.09
N ASN A 160 -17.79 -14.72 -18.62
CA ASN A 160 -18.11 -14.83 -17.20
C ASN A 160 -17.73 -16.21 -16.63
N ASN A 161 -18.00 -17.30 -17.35
CA ASN A 161 -17.61 -18.63 -16.91
C ASN A 161 -16.08 -18.78 -16.88
N GLN A 162 -15.39 -18.25 -17.89
CA GLN A 162 -13.93 -18.24 -17.94
C GLN A 162 -13.33 -17.40 -16.80
N GLN A 163 -13.92 -16.24 -16.48
CA GLN A 163 -13.53 -15.43 -15.32
C GLN A 163 -13.77 -16.18 -14.00
N LYS A 164 -14.91 -16.84 -13.83
CA LYS A 164 -15.18 -17.67 -12.64
C LYS A 164 -14.17 -18.79 -12.47
N GLU A 165 -13.78 -19.46 -13.56
CA GLU A 165 -12.73 -20.47 -13.50
C GLU A 165 -11.36 -19.90 -13.12
N GLN A 166 -11.00 -18.72 -13.65
CA GLN A 166 -9.77 -18.04 -13.25
C GLN A 166 -9.79 -17.68 -11.77
N ILE A 167 -10.90 -17.12 -11.28
CA ILE A 167 -11.09 -16.78 -9.87
C ILE A 167 -10.96 -18.06 -9.01
N ASN A 168 -11.63 -19.15 -9.39
CA ASN A 168 -11.55 -20.41 -8.65
C ASN A 168 -10.12 -21.00 -8.63
N ARG A 169 -9.37 -20.87 -9.73
CA ARG A 169 -7.94 -21.25 -9.78
C ARG A 169 -7.10 -20.41 -8.81
N GLN A 170 -7.32 -19.09 -8.78
CA GLN A 170 -6.62 -18.18 -7.88
C GLN A 170 -6.95 -18.48 -6.41
N VAL A 171 -8.22 -18.69 -6.07
CA VAL A 171 -8.65 -19.03 -4.70
C VAL A 171 -8.00 -20.34 -4.23
N LYS A 172 -7.99 -21.38 -5.06
CA LYS A 172 -7.31 -22.65 -4.74
C LYS A 172 -5.80 -22.48 -4.55
N TRP A 173 -5.17 -21.58 -5.32
CA TRP A 173 -3.75 -21.29 -5.16
C TRP A 173 -3.46 -20.57 -3.84
N VAL A 174 -4.27 -19.58 -3.48
CA VAL A 174 -4.16 -18.86 -2.20
C VAL A 174 -4.32 -19.83 -1.03
N TYR A 175 -5.31 -20.72 -1.07
CA TYR A 175 -5.53 -21.70 0.01
C TYR A 175 -4.33 -22.64 0.21
N ARG A 176 -3.73 -23.15 -0.87
CA ARG A 176 -2.50 -23.96 -0.76
C ARG A 176 -1.34 -23.18 -0.18
N LEU A 177 -1.19 -21.92 -0.60
CA LEU A 177 -0.11 -21.06 -0.11
C LEU A 177 -0.30 -20.72 1.38
N THR A 178 -1.53 -20.54 1.83
CA THR A 178 -1.80 -20.29 3.26
C THR A 178 -1.45 -21.49 4.12
N GLU A 179 -1.73 -22.71 3.68
CA GLU A 179 -1.34 -23.92 4.41
C GLU A 179 0.18 -24.09 4.44
N GLN A 180 0.87 -23.95 3.31
CA GLN A 180 2.35 -24.00 3.28
C GLN A 180 2.99 -22.94 4.20
N ASN A 181 2.42 -21.73 4.24
CA ASN A 181 2.91 -20.68 5.13
C ASN A 181 2.63 -20.98 6.61
N LYS A 182 1.57 -21.72 6.92
CA LYS A 182 1.27 -22.17 8.28
C LYS A 182 2.25 -23.26 8.71
N GLU A 183 2.46 -24.28 7.87
CA GLU A 183 3.45 -25.33 8.08
C GLU A 183 4.85 -24.76 8.29
N LEU A 184 5.26 -23.81 7.46
CA LEU A 184 6.57 -23.15 7.59
C LEU A 184 6.71 -22.41 8.92
N LYS A 185 5.65 -21.75 9.40
CA LYS A 185 5.66 -21.06 10.69
C LYS A 185 5.76 -22.03 11.86
N ASP A 186 5.03 -23.14 11.79
CA ASP A 186 5.07 -24.18 12.83
C ASP A 186 6.45 -24.84 12.86
N TRP A 187 7.04 -25.09 11.69
CA TRP A 187 8.41 -25.59 11.58
C TRP A 187 9.44 -24.65 12.20
N LEU A 188 9.41 -23.35 11.86
CA LEU A 188 10.30 -22.35 12.45
C LEU A 188 10.15 -22.23 13.97
N LYS A 189 8.93 -22.43 14.48
CA LYS A 189 8.66 -22.42 15.92
C LYS A 189 9.29 -23.65 16.60
N GLN A 190 9.16 -24.82 15.98
CA GLN A 190 9.75 -26.05 16.49
C GLN A 190 11.28 -25.99 16.51
N GLU A 191 11.90 -25.47 15.44
CA GLU A 191 13.36 -25.34 15.37
C GLU A 191 13.89 -24.38 16.45
N ARG A 192 13.19 -23.28 16.71
CA ARG A 192 13.53 -22.37 17.82
C ARG A 192 13.44 -23.07 19.18
N GLU A 193 12.42 -23.89 19.39
CA GLU A 193 12.25 -24.61 20.66
C GLU A 193 13.33 -25.67 20.85
N GLN A 194 13.68 -26.41 19.78
CA GLN A 194 14.78 -27.36 19.79
C GLN A 194 16.11 -26.68 20.12
N SER A 195 16.42 -25.58 19.44
CA SER A 195 17.64 -24.80 19.70
C SER A 195 17.70 -24.30 21.15
N LYS A 196 16.57 -23.88 21.71
CA LYS A 196 16.48 -23.46 23.11
C LYS A 196 16.73 -24.63 24.07
N GLN A 197 16.13 -25.79 23.81
CA GLN A 197 16.35 -27.00 24.63
C GLN A 197 17.80 -27.47 24.59
N GLU A 198 18.44 -27.46 23.42
CA GLU A 198 19.86 -27.78 23.30
C GLU A 198 20.73 -26.81 24.10
N PHE A 199 20.43 -25.52 24.01
CA PHE A 199 21.15 -24.50 24.77
C PHE A 199 21.00 -24.68 26.28
N ASP A 200 19.80 -24.99 26.77
CA ASP A 200 19.56 -25.23 28.20
C ASP A 200 20.26 -26.52 28.68
N ARG A 201 20.27 -27.59 27.87
CA ARG A 201 21.06 -28.81 28.17
C ARG A 201 22.55 -28.53 28.25
N LEU A 202 23.09 -27.73 27.32
CA LEU A 202 24.50 -27.35 27.34
C LEU A 202 24.84 -26.54 28.61
N LYS A 203 23.97 -25.61 29.01
CA LYS A 203 24.14 -24.88 30.27
C LYS A 203 24.17 -25.81 31.48
N GLU A 204 23.27 -26.78 31.54
CA GLU A 204 23.19 -27.73 32.66
C GLU A 204 24.44 -28.62 32.73
N ALA A 205 24.90 -29.14 31.58
CA ALA A 205 26.13 -29.91 31.49
C ALA A 205 27.36 -29.12 31.96
N ILE A 206 27.48 -27.84 31.55
CA ILE A 206 28.54 -26.94 32.01
C ILE A 206 28.47 -26.75 33.53
N ASN A 207 27.26 -26.64 34.10
CA ASN A 207 27.10 -26.42 35.54
C ASN A 207 27.51 -27.66 36.35
N LEU A 208 27.17 -28.87 35.87
CA LEU A 208 27.60 -30.13 36.48
C LEU A 208 29.12 -30.31 36.45
N LEU A 209 29.77 -29.98 35.33
CA LEU A 209 31.22 -30.02 35.22
C LEU A 209 31.92 -29.03 36.18
N LYS A 210 31.31 -27.87 36.43
CA LYS A 210 31.81 -26.92 37.44
C LYS A 210 31.69 -27.46 38.87
N GLN A 211 30.62 -28.18 39.19
CA GLN A 211 30.44 -28.78 40.52
C GLN A 211 31.43 -29.94 40.77
N GLN A 212 31.73 -30.76 39.76
CA GLN A 212 32.71 -31.85 39.89
C GLN A 212 34.16 -31.36 40.04
N ASN A 213 34.49 -30.17 39.53
CA ASN A 213 35.83 -29.59 39.58
C ASN A 213 36.02 -28.58 40.73
N SER A 214 35.11 -28.53 41.71
CA SER A 214 35.30 -27.72 42.92
C SER A 214 36.36 -28.38 43.83
N PRO A 215 37.38 -27.65 44.28
CA PRO A 215 38.46 -28.24 45.08
C PRO A 215 37.92 -28.74 46.42
N ILE A 216 38.27 -29.98 46.77
CA ILE A 216 37.99 -30.58 48.07
C ILE A 216 38.85 -29.81 49.09
N ALA A 217 38.18 -29.13 50.03
CA ALA A 217 38.81 -28.42 51.15
C ALA A 217 39.35 -29.40 52.20
#